data_AF-A0A3N5I360-F1
#
_entry.id   AF-A0A3N5I360-F1
#
_cell.length_a   1.000
_cell.length_b   1.000
_cell.length_c   1.000
_cell.angle_alpha   90.00
_cell.angle_beta   90.00
_cell.angle_gamma   90.00
#
_symmetry.space_group_name_H-M   'P 1'
#
loop_
_entity.id
_entity.type
_entity.pdbx_description
1 polymer ?
#
loop_
_entity_poly.entity_id
_entity_poly.type
_entity_poly.pdbx_seq_one_letter_code
_entity_poly.pdbx_strand_id
1 'polypeptide(L)'
;MIGRRLVRALATAALLSFRAATGAAEPPMVTAVELSSAHPLPEQQVRATIGDLAGKPLARDAVRASLARLWALRRFSMIRVAEIPNDAGVALRYELTQRPLIRRIDWRGNSGIDLGEAVTTAGLGIGEEASPERLAKAERDLLARYRREGYLAARARFETTPVPGSSERDVTVVLESGERARIGTVRLVGDTGPPADEVRKVLALKTGKPYRESLVRDQARAAEERLRRDRYYGARVTARPDWRPDVNHVDLEIEVTAGSRFRVEFEGRSALSESALRSRLTFAESGSTDEFEQESSAHQIEAAYREHGYHFATVSPRQTRDADGEVIRFVIDEGPRVAVESVTFSGNHSVSDDQLAKRIETVPAGALHRGVFRQATLDHDVGVLLAYLRSLGHPEAAVGPPDVHFSDDRTRALVVIPVTDGPRLTVGAVVIEGLHVFTRSEVEAALPFKPGAPWETRQPDDGQRAIERLYAGRGYHGARVRVATSRRDTTVDVRYDIDEGEQTRIGRVLLRGLVLARESVVRQALPFQPGDVLIPDKLVIGQRRLGEIAAFDSVSIDPLRPPPDPFADVEVSLRERKPWHLDFGVGYSDADGARAFVEIGHDNVFGTGTSLSIRQRGSAGGDVTSLA
;
A
#
# COMPACT_ATOMS: atom_id res chain seq x y z
N MET A 1 -13.53 -52.10 -24.03
CA MET A 1 -12.78 -51.98 -25.28
C MET A 1 -11.87 -50.75 -25.19
N ILE A 2 -10.55 -50.98 -25.22
CA ILE A 2 -9.49 -50.18 -25.85
C ILE A 2 -9.62 -48.63 -25.73
N GLY A 3 -8.70 -47.86 -25.13
CA GLY A 3 -7.38 -48.15 -24.61
C GLY A 3 -6.80 -46.89 -23.92
N ARG A 4 -6.02 -47.11 -22.86
CA ARG A 4 -5.16 -46.13 -22.21
C ARG A 4 -3.85 -46.85 -21.90
N ARG A 5 -2.86 -46.72 -22.79
CA ARG A 5 -1.49 -47.22 -22.58
C ARG A 5 -0.69 -46.10 -21.89
N LEU A 6 -0.37 -46.33 -20.62
CA LEU A 6 0.99 -46.60 -20.10
C LEU A 6 1.88 -45.36 -19.95
N VAL A 7 1.77 -44.71 -18.79
CA VAL A 7 2.89 -44.07 -18.09
C VAL A 7 3.06 -44.84 -16.79
N ARG A 8 4.03 -45.76 -16.74
CA ARG A 8 4.57 -46.41 -15.53
C ARG A 8 5.76 -47.30 -15.90
N ALA A 9 6.97 -46.82 -15.63
CA ALA A 9 8.24 -47.55 -15.47
C ALA A 9 9.34 -46.47 -15.46
N LEU A 10 10.34 -46.41 -14.57
CA LEU A 10 10.86 -47.34 -13.57
C LEU A 10 11.51 -46.46 -12.49
N ALA A 11 11.05 -46.55 -11.25
CA ALA A 11 11.80 -46.09 -10.09
C ALA A 11 12.71 -47.24 -9.66
N THR A 12 13.95 -47.26 -10.16
CA THR A 12 14.97 -48.19 -9.70
C THR A 12 15.63 -47.59 -8.47
N ALA A 13 15.14 -47.97 -7.29
CA ALA A 13 15.81 -47.72 -6.02
C ALA A 13 17.02 -48.67 -5.92
N ALA A 14 18.22 -48.17 -6.17
CA ALA A 14 19.44 -48.85 -5.78
C ALA A 14 19.73 -48.51 -4.31
N LEU A 15 19.36 -49.42 -3.40
CA LEU A 15 19.92 -49.45 -2.05
C LEU A 15 21.42 -49.79 -2.16
N LEU A 16 22.28 -48.85 -1.78
CA LEU A 16 23.69 -49.12 -1.48
C LEU A 16 23.89 -48.97 0.02
N SER A 17 24.06 -50.12 0.67
CA SER A 17 24.46 -50.27 2.07
C SER A 17 25.86 -49.67 2.26
N PHE A 18 25.95 -48.48 2.86
CA PHE A 18 27.25 -47.92 3.24
C PHE A 18 27.69 -48.52 4.58
N ARG A 19 28.71 -49.40 4.52
CA ARG A 19 29.56 -49.71 5.66
C ARG A 19 30.22 -48.39 6.11
N ALA A 20 30.08 -48.06 7.39
CA ALA A 20 30.83 -46.98 8.01
C ALA A 20 32.32 -47.37 8.05
N ALA A 21 33.07 -46.96 7.03
CA ALA A 21 34.51 -46.87 7.09
C ALA A 21 34.84 -45.45 7.57
N THR A 22 35.24 -45.33 8.83
CA THR A 22 35.86 -44.13 9.39
C THR A 22 37.24 -43.95 8.79
N GLY A 23 37.27 -43.32 7.63
CA GLY A 23 38.42 -42.65 7.05
C GLY A 23 37.84 -41.45 6.30
N ALA A 24 37.99 -40.25 6.86
CA ALA A 24 37.60 -39.03 6.16
C ALA A 24 38.52 -38.88 4.94
N ALA A 25 38.11 -39.45 3.81
CA ALA A 25 38.69 -39.13 2.53
C ALA A 25 38.58 -37.60 2.36
N GLU A 26 39.71 -36.94 2.06
CA GLU A 26 39.71 -35.51 1.80
C GLU A 26 38.66 -35.20 0.72
N PRO A 27 37.78 -34.20 0.95
CA PRO A 27 36.72 -33.89 0.00
C PRO A 27 37.35 -33.57 -1.36
N PRO A 28 36.83 -34.15 -2.46
CA PRO A 28 37.44 -34.01 -3.78
C PRO A 28 37.53 -32.54 -4.16
N MET A 29 38.63 -32.16 -4.81
CA MET A 29 38.86 -30.79 -5.25
C MET A 29 37.91 -30.44 -6.39
N VAL A 30 37.32 -29.24 -6.33
CA VAL A 30 36.53 -28.71 -7.45
C VAL A 30 37.50 -28.24 -8.52
N THR A 31 37.57 -28.96 -9.63
CA THR A 31 38.52 -28.71 -10.72
C THR A 31 38.07 -27.60 -11.65
N ALA A 32 36.76 -27.49 -11.90
CA ALA A 32 36.16 -26.49 -12.76
C ALA A 32 34.70 -26.22 -12.38
N VAL A 33 34.22 -25.03 -12.76
CA VAL A 33 32.79 -24.67 -12.74
C VAL A 33 32.34 -24.45 -14.17
N GLU A 34 31.41 -25.27 -14.64
CA GLU A 34 30.85 -25.22 -15.98
C GLU A 34 29.44 -24.64 -15.95
N LEU A 35 29.13 -23.77 -16.92
CA LEU A 35 27.78 -23.24 -17.11
C LEU A 35 27.15 -23.89 -18.33
N SER A 36 25.93 -24.39 -18.18
CA SER A 36 25.13 -24.93 -19.26
C SER A 36 23.77 -24.24 -19.27
N SER A 37 23.38 -23.71 -20.42
CA SER A 37 22.06 -23.09 -20.59
C SER A 37 21.60 -23.16 -22.03
N ALA A 38 20.28 -23.21 -22.23
CA ALA A 38 19.69 -23.29 -23.56
C ALA A 38 19.76 -21.98 -24.37
N HIS A 39 19.94 -20.83 -23.69
CA HIS A 39 19.96 -19.49 -24.30
C HIS A 39 21.13 -18.69 -23.74
N PRO A 40 21.71 -17.74 -24.51
CA PRO A 40 22.86 -16.95 -24.07
C PRO A 40 22.71 -16.35 -22.66
N LEU A 41 23.76 -16.48 -21.85
CA LEU A 41 23.86 -15.92 -20.51
C LEU A 41 25.03 -14.94 -20.44
N PRO A 42 24.94 -13.89 -19.60
CA PRO A 42 26.11 -13.10 -19.22
C PRO A 42 26.99 -13.97 -18.32
N GLU A 43 27.82 -14.82 -18.93
CA GLU A 43 28.60 -15.83 -18.21
C GLU A 43 29.46 -15.21 -17.11
N GLN A 44 30.06 -14.05 -17.36
CA GLN A 44 30.89 -13.36 -16.38
C GLN A 44 30.12 -13.02 -15.09
N GLN A 45 28.91 -12.48 -15.23
CA GLN A 45 28.05 -12.13 -14.08
C GLN A 45 27.57 -13.38 -13.34
N VAL A 46 27.19 -14.43 -14.08
CA VAL A 46 26.71 -15.69 -13.49
C VAL A 46 27.85 -16.40 -12.75
N ARG A 47 29.06 -16.43 -13.33
CA ARG A 47 30.27 -16.98 -12.68
C ARG A 47 30.65 -16.19 -11.43
N ALA A 48 30.63 -14.86 -11.50
CA ALA A 48 30.86 -14.00 -10.34
C ALA A 48 29.83 -14.28 -9.22
N THR A 49 28.56 -14.49 -9.57
CA THR A 49 27.49 -14.83 -8.61
C THR A 49 27.70 -16.20 -7.96
N ILE A 50 28.17 -17.19 -8.72
CA ILE A 50 28.53 -18.50 -8.16
C ILE A 50 29.67 -18.36 -7.15
N GLY A 51 30.60 -17.43 -7.43
CA GLY A 51 31.77 -17.19 -6.61
C GLY A 51 32.89 -18.17 -6.89
N ASP A 52 33.97 -18.04 -6.12
CA ASP A 52 35.19 -18.81 -6.31
C ASP A 52 35.07 -20.19 -5.66
N LEU A 53 34.56 -21.17 -6.42
CA LEU A 53 34.47 -22.57 -6.03
C LEU A 53 35.58 -23.44 -6.65
N ALA A 54 36.12 -23.06 -7.81
CA ALA A 54 37.17 -23.81 -8.48
C ALA A 54 38.49 -23.71 -7.68
N GLY A 55 39.25 -24.80 -7.63
CA GLY A 55 40.49 -24.89 -6.87
C GLY A 55 40.30 -25.03 -5.36
N LYS A 56 39.07 -25.23 -4.86
CA LYS A 56 38.77 -25.47 -3.44
C LYS A 56 38.23 -26.88 -3.20
N PRO A 57 38.38 -27.44 -1.98
CA PRO A 57 37.75 -28.69 -1.63
C PRO A 57 36.22 -28.57 -1.71
N LEU A 58 35.54 -29.59 -2.25
CA LEU A 58 34.09 -29.59 -2.42
C LEU A 58 33.37 -29.43 -1.07
N ALA A 59 32.82 -28.25 -0.83
CA ALA A 59 32.04 -27.93 0.36
C ALA A 59 30.56 -27.73 0.03
N ARG A 60 29.68 -28.57 0.60
CA ARG A 60 28.23 -28.53 0.35
C ARG A 60 27.60 -27.17 0.71
N ASP A 61 28.08 -26.53 1.78
CA ASP A 61 27.56 -25.23 2.20
C ASP A 61 27.95 -24.11 1.22
N ALA A 62 29.12 -24.19 0.60
CA ALA A 62 29.56 -23.23 -0.41
C ALA A 62 28.70 -23.35 -1.69
N VAL A 63 28.36 -24.57 -2.11
CA VAL A 63 27.44 -24.84 -3.24
C VAL A 63 26.02 -24.40 -2.90
N ARG A 64 25.55 -24.60 -1.66
CA ARG A 64 24.24 -24.10 -1.24
C ARG A 64 24.19 -22.57 -1.25
N ALA A 65 25.25 -21.90 -0.81
CA ALA A 65 25.36 -20.46 -0.83
C ALA A 65 25.39 -19.89 -2.26
N SER A 66 26.07 -20.54 -3.20
CA SER A 66 26.06 -20.14 -4.61
C SER A 66 24.66 -20.29 -5.23
N LEU A 67 23.96 -21.39 -4.94
CA LEU A 67 22.58 -21.60 -5.37
C LEU A 67 21.66 -20.51 -4.81
N ALA A 68 21.81 -20.14 -3.53
CA ALA A 68 21.02 -19.07 -2.92
C ALA A 68 21.23 -17.72 -3.62
N ARG A 69 22.48 -17.38 -3.96
CA ARG A 69 22.80 -16.15 -4.73
C ARG A 69 22.21 -16.19 -6.15
N LEU A 70 22.29 -17.32 -6.85
CA LEU A 70 21.70 -17.46 -8.18
C LEU A 70 20.16 -17.38 -8.15
N TRP A 71 19.50 -17.95 -7.15
CA TRP A 71 18.06 -17.80 -6.97
C TRP A 71 17.66 -16.35 -6.66
N ALA A 72 18.50 -15.62 -5.91
CA ALA A 72 18.27 -14.20 -5.61
C ALA A 72 18.26 -13.31 -6.86
N LEU A 73 18.91 -13.72 -7.96
CA LEU A 73 18.86 -13.01 -9.24
C LEU A 73 17.47 -13.02 -9.89
N ARG A 74 16.54 -13.89 -9.44
CA ARG A 74 15.18 -14.08 -10.01
C ARG A 74 15.14 -14.33 -11.53
N ARG A 75 16.28 -14.64 -12.14
CA ARG A 75 16.44 -14.82 -13.59
C ARG A 75 16.18 -16.25 -14.03
N PHE A 76 16.30 -17.22 -13.13
CA PHE A 76 16.22 -18.64 -13.44
C PHE A 76 14.91 -19.24 -12.94
N SER A 77 14.29 -20.07 -13.79
CA SER A 77 13.13 -20.90 -13.45
C SER A 77 13.57 -22.23 -12.84
N MET A 78 14.77 -22.69 -13.19
CA MET A 78 15.36 -23.91 -12.67
C MET A 78 16.88 -23.80 -12.69
N ILE A 79 17.49 -24.27 -11.61
CA ILE A 79 18.94 -24.39 -11.45
C ILE A 79 19.21 -25.82 -10.99
N ARG A 80 20.05 -26.55 -11.72
CA ARG A 80 20.56 -27.86 -11.29
C ARG A 80 22.08 -27.79 -11.23
N VAL A 81 22.64 -28.48 -10.25
CA VAL A 81 24.09 -28.64 -10.11
C VAL A 81 24.38 -30.13 -10.21
N ALA A 82 25.19 -30.50 -11.19
CA ALA A 82 25.68 -31.86 -11.35
C ALA A 82 27.16 -31.90 -10.96
N GLU A 83 27.53 -32.90 -10.17
CA GLU A 83 28.92 -33.25 -9.88
C GLU A 83 29.39 -34.22 -10.97
N ILE A 84 30.39 -33.80 -11.74
CA ILE A 84 31.00 -34.61 -12.80
C ILE A 84 32.38 -35.04 -12.32
N PRO A 85 32.56 -36.30 -11.88
CA PRO A 85 33.88 -36.80 -11.46
C PRO A 85 34.88 -36.75 -12.61
N ASN A 86 36.13 -36.43 -12.30
CA ASN A 86 37.26 -36.53 -13.21
C ASN A 86 38.53 -36.99 -12.48
N ASP A 87 39.60 -37.25 -13.23
CA ASP A 87 40.84 -37.84 -12.69
C ASP A 87 41.53 -36.98 -11.62
N ALA A 88 41.20 -35.68 -11.53
CA ALA A 88 41.78 -34.72 -10.60
C ALA A 88 40.82 -34.25 -9.49
N GLY A 89 39.57 -34.74 -9.46
CA GLY A 89 38.53 -34.32 -8.52
C GLY A 89 37.12 -34.32 -9.12
N VAL A 90 36.39 -33.21 -8.99
CA VAL A 90 35.02 -33.06 -9.47
C VAL A 90 34.87 -31.73 -10.21
N ALA A 91 34.20 -31.72 -11.37
CA ALA A 91 33.73 -30.50 -12.03
C ALA A 91 32.26 -30.25 -11.66
N LEU A 92 31.92 -29.02 -11.29
CA LEU A 92 30.54 -28.62 -10.97
C LEU A 92 29.88 -28.02 -12.21
N ARG A 93 28.89 -28.71 -12.76
CA ARG A 93 28.11 -28.21 -13.90
C ARG A 93 26.79 -27.62 -13.44
N TYR A 94 26.64 -26.31 -13.63
CA TYR A 94 25.41 -25.57 -13.37
C TYR A 94 24.55 -25.55 -14.63
N GLU A 95 23.47 -26.30 -14.61
CA GLU A 95 22.44 -26.29 -15.65
C GLU A 95 21.38 -25.25 -15.29
N LEU A 96 21.37 -24.15 -16.04
CA LEU A 96 20.59 -22.94 -15.79
C LEU A 96 19.50 -22.79 -16.84
N THR A 97 18.24 -22.87 -16.40
CA THR A 97 17.08 -22.57 -17.25
C THR A 97 16.58 -21.18 -16.90
N GLN A 98 16.62 -20.27 -17.88
CA GLN A 98 16.14 -18.90 -17.71
C GLN A 98 14.61 -18.87 -17.56
N ARG A 99 14.09 -17.90 -16.79
CA ARG A 99 12.65 -17.65 -16.71
C ARG A 99 12.15 -17.14 -18.05
N PRO A 100 11.06 -17.71 -18.59
CA PRO A 100 10.46 -17.16 -19.78
C PRO A 100 9.75 -15.86 -19.44
N LEU A 101 10.10 -14.78 -20.12
CA LEU A 101 9.47 -13.47 -19.94
C LEU A 101 8.59 -13.14 -21.13
N ILE A 102 7.50 -12.41 -20.88
CA ILE A 102 6.60 -11.92 -21.92
C ILE A 102 7.29 -10.77 -22.63
N ARG A 103 7.61 -10.95 -23.91
CA ARG A 103 8.18 -9.88 -24.75
C ARG A 103 7.08 -9.00 -25.35
N ARG A 104 5.99 -9.63 -25.75
CA ARG A 104 4.85 -9.01 -26.43
C ARG A 104 3.58 -9.77 -26.10
N ILE A 105 2.45 -9.06 -26.07
CA ILE A 105 1.12 -9.64 -25.98
C ILE A 105 0.31 -9.24 -27.22
N ASP A 106 -0.15 -10.23 -27.98
CA ASP A 106 -1.03 -10.04 -29.14
C ASP A 106 -2.47 -10.43 -28.77
N TRP A 107 -3.42 -9.52 -29.00
CA TRP A 107 -4.84 -9.74 -28.68
C TRP A 107 -5.63 -10.11 -29.93
N ARG A 108 -6.46 -11.16 -29.84
CA ARG A 108 -7.36 -11.57 -30.92
C ARG A 108 -8.77 -11.81 -30.38
N GLY A 109 -9.77 -11.46 -31.19
CA GLY A 109 -11.19 -11.61 -30.84
C GLY A 109 -11.83 -10.33 -30.33
N ASN A 110 -13.03 -10.45 -29.76
CA ASN A 110 -13.78 -9.32 -29.22
C ASN A 110 -13.62 -9.25 -27.70
N SER A 111 -13.11 -8.13 -27.21
CA SER A 111 -12.90 -7.91 -25.80
C SER A 111 -14.18 -7.53 -25.05
N GLY A 112 -15.13 -6.82 -25.64
CA GLY A 112 -16.35 -6.35 -24.94
C GLY A 112 -16.14 -5.40 -23.73
N ILE A 113 -14.92 -5.28 -23.21
CA ILE A 113 -14.47 -4.39 -22.13
C ILE A 113 -13.12 -3.77 -22.49
N ASP A 114 -12.70 -2.79 -21.70
CA ASP A 114 -11.36 -2.20 -21.75
C ASP A 114 -10.31 -3.22 -21.29
N LEU A 115 -9.38 -3.56 -22.17
CA LEU A 115 -8.34 -4.55 -21.92
C LEU A 115 -7.23 -4.01 -21.01
N GLY A 116 -6.91 -2.72 -21.03
CA GLY A 116 -5.73 -2.19 -20.33
C GLY A 116 -5.77 -2.47 -18.82
N GLU A 117 -6.90 -2.17 -18.18
CA GLU A 117 -7.12 -2.41 -16.75
C GLU A 117 -7.25 -3.91 -16.43
N ALA A 118 -7.94 -4.67 -17.29
CA ALA A 118 -8.18 -6.10 -17.10
C ALA A 118 -6.88 -6.92 -17.15
N VAL A 119 -5.98 -6.54 -18.06
CA VAL A 119 -4.69 -7.17 -18.31
C VAL A 119 -3.69 -6.87 -17.21
N THR A 120 -3.64 -5.61 -16.78
CA THR A 120 -2.83 -5.18 -15.63
C THR A 120 -3.24 -5.93 -14.36
N THR A 121 -4.54 -6.03 -14.08
CA THR A 121 -5.06 -6.74 -12.90
C THR A 121 -4.75 -8.24 -12.93
N ALA A 122 -4.74 -8.85 -14.12
CA ALA A 122 -4.39 -10.25 -14.31
C ALA A 122 -2.88 -10.53 -14.22
N GLY A 123 -2.04 -9.49 -14.08
CA GLY A 123 -0.58 -9.63 -14.06
C GLY A 123 -0.02 -10.09 -15.40
N LEU A 124 -0.71 -9.77 -16.50
CA LEU A 124 -0.24 -9.96 -17.86
C LEU A 124 0.40 -8.65 -18.31
N GLY A 125 1.72 -8.62 -18.42
CA GLY A 125 2.42 -7.42 -18.86
C GLY A 125 3.73 -7.79 -19.55
N ILE A 126 4.24 -6.87 -20.37
CA ILE A 126 5.60 -7.01 -20.92
C ILE A 126 6.59 -7.08 -19.75
N GLY A 127 7.53 -8.03 -19.81
CA GLY A 127 8.50 -8.32 -18.76
C GLY A 127 8.01 -9.25 -17.64
N GLU A 128 6.72 -9.61 -17.59
CA GLU A 128 6.19 -10.59 -16.63
C GLU A 128 6.53 -12.05 -17.03
N GLU A 129 6.38 -12.97 -16.09
CA GLU A 129 6.70 -14.38 -16.32
C GLU A 129 5.67 -15.08 -17.23
N ALA A 130 6.14 -15.65 -18.33
CA ALA A 130 5.36 -16.39 -19.32
C ALA A 130 5.29 -17.91 -19.04
N SER A 131 5.35 -18.32 -17.77
CA SER A 131 5.25 -19.73 -17.40
C SER A 131 3.80 -20.22 -17.47
N PRO A 132 3.56 -21.51 -17.79
CA PRO A 132 2.20 -22.05 -17.93
C PRO A 132 1.32 -21.82 -16.69
N GLU A 133 1.90 -21.94 -15.50
CA GLU A 133 1.22 -21.74 -14.22
C GLU A 133 0.78 -20.28 -14.01
N ARG A 134 1.67 -19.33 -14.36
CA ARG A 134 1.39 -17.89 -14.26
C ARG A 134 0.33 -17.48 -15.28
N LEU A 135 0.43 -17.97 -16.52
CA LEU A 135 -0.56 -17.70 -17.56
C LEU A 135 -1.93 -18.31 -17.22
N ALA A 136 -1.98 -19.53 -16.68
CA ALA A 136 -3.23 -20.13 -16.23
C ALA A 136 -3.87 -19.35 -15.06
N LYS A 137 -3.06 -18.77 -14.17
CA LYS A 137 -3.57 -17.85 -13.13
C LYS A 137 -4.13 -16.58 -13.77
N ALA A 138 -3.39 -15.98 -14.69
CA ALA A 138 -3.82 -14.76 -15.36
C ALA A 138 -5.11 -14.95 -16.17
N GLU A 139 -5.29 -16.10 -16.81
CA GLU A 139 -6.54 -16.50 -17.48
C GLU A 139 -7.71 -16.51 -16.50
N ARG A 140 -7.56 -17.13 -15.32
CA ARG A 140 -8.60 -17.15 -14.28
C ARG A 140 -8.94 -15.75 -13.79
N ASP A 141 -7.92 -14.93 -13.54
CA ASP A 141 -8.09 -13.55 -13.04
C ASP A 141 -8.80 -12.67 -14.09
N LEU A 142 -8.44 -12.83 -15.37
CA LEU A 142 -9.08 -12.18 -16.49
C LEU A 142 -10.56 -12.59 -16.57
N LEU A 143 -10.86 -13.90 -16.61
CA LEU A 143 -12.24 -14.40 -16.67
C LEU A 143 -13.07 -13.99 -15.45
N ALA A 144 -12.48 -13.91 -14.25
CA ALA A 144 -13.15 -13.38 -13.07
C ALA A 144 -13.54 -11.90 -13.23
N ARG A 145 -12.70 -11.08 -13.89
CA ARG A 145 -13.06 -9.69 -14.22
C ARG A 145 -14.22 -9.63 -15.22
N TYR A 146 -14.20 -10.45 -16.27
CA TYR A 146 -15.31 -10.55 -17.22
C TYR A 146 -16.63 -10.90 -16.53
N ARG A 147 -16.60 -11.87 -15.61
CA ARG A 147 -17.77 -12.27 -14.83
C ARG A 147 -18.34 -11.14 -13.98
N ARG A 148 -17.48 -10.34 -13.34
CA ARG A 148 -17.89 -9.15 -12.57
C ARG A 148 -18.60 -8.09 -13.44
N GLU A 149 -18.14 -7.93 -14.67
CA GLU A 149 -18.80 -7.08 -15.68
C GLU A 149 -20.03 -7.74 -16.34
N GLY A 150 -20.37 -8.97 -15.97
CA GLY A 150 -21.56 -9.67 -16.45
C GLY A 150 -21.38 -10.44 -17.76
N TYR A 151 -20.14 -10.61 -18.23
CA TYR A 151 -19.80 -11.50 -19.35
C TYR A 151 -19.54 -12.91 -18.83
N LEU A 152 -20.61 -13.60 -18.41
CA LEU A 152 -20.51 -14.86 -17.68
C LEU A 152 -20.10 -16.05 -18.56
N ALA A 153 -20.39 -15.96 -19.86
CA ALA A 153 -19.99 -16.93 -20.89
C ALA A 153 -18.58 -16.69 -21.46
N ALA A 154 -17.84 -15.70 -20.95
CA ALA A 154 -16.54 -15.33 -21.50
C ALA A 154 -15.55 -16.50 -21.49
N ARG A 155 -14.76 -16.62 -22.56
CA ARG A 155 -13.70 -17.61 -22.72
C ARG A 155 -12.42 -16.92 -23.15
N ALA A 156 -11.31 -17.35 -22.58
CA ALA A 156 -9.98 -16.86 -22.92
C ALA A 156 -9.07 -18.05 -23.17
N ARG A 157 -8.21 -17.96 -24.17
CA ARG A 157 -7.15 -18.95 -24.44
C ARG A 157 -5.83 -18.23 -24.61
N PHE A 158 -4.82 -18.73 -23.91
CA PHE A 158 -3.46 -18.21 -23.92
C PHE A 158 -2.56 -19.14 -24.72
N GLU A 159 -1.97 -18.63 -25.80
CA GLU A 159 -1.02 -19.35 -26.63
C GLU A 159 0.35 -18.68 -26.51
N THR A 160 1.42 -19.45 -26.38
CA THR A 160 2.79 -18.91 -26.28
C THR A 160 3.65 -19.36 -27.43
N THR A 161 4.38 -18.44 -28.04
CA THR A 161 5.37 -18.71 -29.09
C THR A 161 6.77 -18.37 -28.57
N PRO A 162 7.74 -19.31 -28.57
CA PRO A 162 9.12 -19.02 -28.18
C PRO A 162 9.79 -18.01 -29.13
N VAL A 163 10.60 -17.10 -28.57
CA VAL A 163 11.43 -16.18 -29.36
C VAL A 163 12.77 -16.86 -29.66
N PRO A 164 13.17 -17.01 -30.94
CA PRO A 164 14.44 -17.64 -31.29
C PRO A 164 15.63 -16.95 -30.61
N GLY A 165 16.53 -17.75 -30.00
CA GLY A 165 17.75 -17.24 -29.37
C GLY A 165 17.56 -16.52 -28.03
N SER A 166 16.33 -16.43 -27.51
CA SER A 166 16.00 -15.78 -26.23
C SER A 166 15.15 -16.69 -25.36
N SER A 167 15.18 -16.49 -24.04
CA SER A 167 14.23 -17.16 -23.14
C SER A 167 12.83 -16.56 -23.21
N GLU A 168 12.68 -15.43 -23.88
CA GLU A 168 11.42 -14.70 -24.04
C GLU A 168 10.35 -15.47 -24.85
N ARG A 169 9.09 -15.10 -24.60
CA ARG A 169 7.93 -15.63 -25.32
C ARG A 169 6.99 -14.51 -25.75
N ASP A 170 6.42 -14.68 -26.93
CA ASP A 170 5.26 -13.92 -27.38
C ASP A 170 3.99 -14.62 -26.87
N VAL A 171 3.07 -13.86 -26.29
CA VAL A 171 1.79 -14.40 -25.79
C VAL A 171 0.66 -13.91 -26.68
N THR A 172 -0.07 -14.83 -27.30
CA THR A 172 -1.31 -14.52 -28.01
C THR A 172 -2.50 -14.85 -27.11
N VAL A 173 -3.35 -13.87 -26.84
CA VAL A 173 -4.58 -14.04 -26.06
C VAL A 173 -5.77 -14.00 -27.02
N VAL A 174 -6.45 -15.14 -27.15
CA VAL A 174 -7.69 -15.26 -27.92
C VAL A 174 -8.86 -15.15 -26.96
N LEU A 175 -9.67 -14.11 -27.13
CA LEU A 175 -10.72 -13.73 -26.18
C LEU A 175 -12.08 -13.67 -26.85
N GLU A 176 -13.03 -14.37 -26.26
CA GLU A 176 -14.43 -14.40 -26.65
C GLU A 176 -15.26 -13.91 -25.46
N SER A 177 -15.62 -12.63 -25.44
CA SER A 177 -16.40 -12.06 -24.33
C SER A 177 -17.80 -12.65 -24.21
N GLY A 178 -18.39 -13.06 -25.34
CA GLY A 178 -19.82 -13.38 -25.44
C GLY A 178 -20.72 -12.15 -25.23
N GLU A 179 -22.02 -12.38 -25.15
CA GLU A 179 -23.00 -11.36 -24.80
C GLU A 179 -23.07 -11.14 -23.28
N ARG A 180 -23.31 -9.88 -22.89
CA ARG A 180 -23.48 -9.52 -21.49
C ARG A 180 -24.80 -10.07 -20.95
N ALA A 181 -24.73 -10.80 -19.85
CA ALA A 181 -25.90 -11.36 -19.18
C ALA A 181 -26.86 -10.27 -18.70
N ARG A 182 -28.14 -10.60 -18.58
CA ARG A 182 -29.19 -9.70 -18.09
C ARG A 182 -29.75 -10.18 -16.77
N ILE A 183 -30.27 -9.27 -15.95
CA ILE A 183 -30.97 -9.60 -14.71
C ILE A 183 -32.26 -10.35 -15.08
N GLY A 184 -32.41 -11.57 -14.58
CA GLY A 184 -33.61 -12.39 -14.70
C GLY A 184 -34.63 -12.05 -13.62
N THR A 185 -35.08 -13.07 -12.91
CA THR A 185 -36.01 -12.92 -11.79
C THR A 185 -35.30 -12.42 -10.53
N VAL A 186 -35.98 -11.58 -9.75
CA VAL A 186 -35.48 -11.08 -8.47
C VAL A 186 -36.43 -11.53 -7.36
N ARG A 187 -35.96 -12.47 -6.54
CA ARG A 187 -36.72 -13.04 -5.42
C ARG A 187 -36.20 -12.47 -4.10
N LEU A 188 -37.10 -12.03 -3.24
CA LEU A 188 -36.77 -11.69 -1.85
C LEU A 188 -37.08 -12.89 -0.97
N VAL A 189 -36.14 -13.23 -0.09
CA VAL A 189 -36.25 -14.30 0.90
C VAL A 189 -35.81 -13.79 2.27
N GLY A 190 -36.31 -14.40 3.34
CA GLY A 190 -36.00 -14.00 4.73
C GLY A 190 -37.00 -13.02 5.32
N ASP A 191 -36.65 -12.48 6.49
CA ASP A 191 -37.44 -11.48 7.20
C ASP A 191 -37.10 -10.08 6.71
N THR A 192 -38.00 -9.51 5.91
CA THR A 192 -37.82 -8.19 5.34
C THR A 192 -38.10 -7.06 6.31
N GLY A 193 -38.74 -7.29 7.47
CA GLY A 193 -39.25 -6.26 8.37
C GLY A 193 -40.44 -5.49 7.74
N PRO A 194 -40.21 -4.38 6.99
CA PRO A 194 -41.22 -3.77 6.12
C PRO A 194 -41.82 -4.72 5.05
N PRO A 195 -42.96 -4.31 4.45
CA PRO A 195 -43.56 -5.01 3.32
C PRO A 195 -42.57 -5.19 2.16
N ALA A 196 -42.57 -6.38 1.55
CA ALA A 196 -41.61 -6.73 0.50
C ALA A 196 -41.57 -5.73 -0.66
N ASP A 197 -42.70 -5.10 -1.00
CA ASP A 197 -42.78 -4.10 -2.07
C ASP A 197 -41.99 -2.82 -1.76
N GLU A 198 -41.87 -2.44 -0.49
CA GLU A 198 -41.04 -1.31 -0.09
C GLU A 198 -39.56 -1.63 -0.26
N VAL A 199 -39.14 -2.82 0.17
CA VAL A 199 -37.76 -3.30 0.00
C VAL A 199 -37.40 -3.43 -1.49
N ARG A 200 -38.32 -3.91 -2.34
CA ARG A 200 -38.14 -3.96 -3.81
C ARG A 200 -37.92 -2.57 -4.41
N LYS A 201 -38.67 -1.55 -3.96
CA LYS A 201 -38.51 -0.17 -4.44
C LYS A 201 -37.13 0.38 -4.12
N VAL A 202 -36.59 0.08 -2.93
CA VAL A 202 -35.27 0.54 -2.50
C VAL A 202 -34.14 -0.19 -3.25
N LEU A 203 -34.24 -1.50 -3.45
CA LEU A 203 -33.25 -2.28 -4.22
C LEU A 203 -33.11 -1.78 -5.67
N ALA A 204 -34.17 -1.23 -6.26
CA ALA A 204 -34.16 -0.67 -7.63
C ALA A 204 -33.61 -1.60 -8.74
N LEU A 205 -33.49 -2.91 -8.49
CA LEU A 205 -33.05 -3.91 -9.45
C LEU A 205 -34.19 -4.25 -10.41
N LYS A 206 -33.97 -4.01 -11.71
CA LYS A 206 -34.99 -4.21 -12.76
C LYS A 206 -34.64 -5.40 -13.64
N THR A 207 -35.58 -6.32 -13.79
CA THR A 207 -35.51 -7.43 -14.75
C THR A 207 -35.25 -6.91 -16.17
N GLY A 208 -34.43 -7.64 -16.92
CA GLY A 208 -34.03 -7.33 -18.30
C GLY A 208 -32.89 -6.31 -18.44
N LYS A 209 -32.46 -5.65 -17.36
CA LYS A 209 -31.28 -4.76 -17.39
C LYS A 209 -29.98 -5.56 -17.45
N PRO A 210 -28.88 -5.00 -18.01
CA PRO A 210 -27.59 -5.66 -18.01
C PRO A 210 -27.12 -5.99 -16.58
N TYR A 211 -26.66 -7.21 -16.36
CA TYR A 211 -26.11 -7.64 -15.09
C TYR A 211 -24.69 -7.08 -14.90
N ARG A 212 -24.44 -6.58 -13.69
CA ARG A 212 -23.14 -6.19 -13.16
C ARG A 212 -23.11 -6.61 -11.70
N GLU A 213 -22.04 -7.28 -11.28
CA GLU A 213 -21.93 -7.71 -9.88
C GLU A 213 -21.85 -6.51 -8.93
N SER A 214 -21.13 -5.45 -9.32
CA SER A 214 -21.05 -4.21 -8.56
C SER A 214 -22.41 -3.57 -8.37
N LEU A 215 -23.21 -3.44 -9.44
CA LEU A 215 -24.56 -2.89 -9.36
C LEU A 215 -25.43 -3.64 -8.33
N VAL A 216 -25.43 -4.98 -8.37
CA VAL A 216 -26.23 -5.78 -7.44
C VAL A 216 -25.77 -5.60 -6.01
N ARG A 217 -24.46 -5.61 -5.78
CA ARG A 217 -23.85 -5.39 -4.47
C ARG A 217 -24.17 -4.00 -3.91
N ASP A 218 -24.04 -2.96 -4.74
CA ASP A 218 -24.27 -1.58 -4.36
C ASP A 218 -25.74 -1.34 -4.02
N GLN A 219 -26.67 -1.93 -4.80
CA GLN A 219 -28.10 -1.86 -4.51
C GLN A 219 -28.48 -2.63 -3.25
N ALA A 220 -27.91 -3.81 -3.01
CA ALA A 220 -28.11 -4.56 -1.77
C ALA A 220 -27.64 -3.75 -0.55
N ARG A 221 -26.44 -3.15 -0.64
CA ARG A 221 -25.89 -2.27 0.40
C ARG A 221 -26.75 -1.03 0.62
N ALA A 222 -27.23 -0.39 -0.45
CA ALA A 222 -28.11 0.78 -0.35
C ALA A 222 -29.44 0.44 0.35
N ALA A 223 -29.98 -0.75 0.08
CA ALA A 223 -31.16 -1.27 0.77
C ALA A 223 -30.88 -1.54 2.25
N GLU A 224 -29.75 -2.14 2.58
CA GLU A 224 -29.30 -2.36 3.96
C GLU A 224 -29.17 -1.04 4.73
N GLU A 225 -28.46 -0.06 4.18
CA GLU A 225 -28.27 1.27 4.78
C GLU A 225 -29.60 2.02 4.95
N ARG A 226 -30.54 1.85 4.01
CA ARG A 226 -31.89 2.42 4.14
C ARG A 226 -32.65 1.80 5.30
N LEU A 227 -32.65 0.47 5.42
CA LEU A 227 -33.28 -0.22 6.54
C LEU A 227 -32.69 0.23 7.89
N ARG A 228 -31.36 0.36 7.97
CA ARG A 228 -30.69 0.91 9.17
C ARG A 228 -31.16 2.31 9.53
N ARG A 229 -31.29 3.21 8.55
CA ARG A 229 -31.87 4.55 8.77
C ARG A 229 -33.32 4.51 9.24
N ASP A 230 -34.08 3.52 8.81
CA ASP A 230 -35.48 3.33 9.18
C ASP A 230 -35.66 2.64 10.56
N ARG A 231 -34.56 2.52 11.33
CA ARG A 231 -34.42 1.97 12.70
C ARG A 231 -34.25 0.45 12.79
N TYR A 232 -33.93 -0.20 11.68
CA TYR A 232 -33.53 -1.62 11.64
C TYR A 232 -32.01 -1.71 11.68
N TYR A 233 -31.40 -1.38 12.81
CA TYR A 233 -29.93 -1.30 12.94
C TYR A 233 -29.24 -2.63 12.61
N GLY A 234 -29.89 -3.75 12.94
CA GLY A 234 -29.45 -5.11 12.65
C GLY A 234 -29.64 -5.58 11.20
N ALA A 235 -30.09 -4.69 10.30
CA ALA A 235 -30.43 -5.10 8.94
C ALA A 235 -29.21 -5.64 8.19
N ARG A 236 -29.43 -6.73 7.44
CA ARG A 236 -28.48 -7.34 6.52
C ARG A 236 -29.17 -7.69 5.21
N VAL A 237 -28.56 -7.31 4.09
CA VAL A 237 -29.08 -7.63 2.75
C VAL A 237 -27.97 -8.27 1.95
N THR A 238 -28.15 -9.54 1.57
CA THR A 238 -27.19 -10.27 0.74
C THR A 238 -27.83 -10.72 -0.56
N ALA A 239 -27.06 -10.72 -1.64
CA ALA A 239 -27.52 -11.13 -2.96
C ALA A 239 -26.76 -12.37 -3.42
N ARG A 240 -27.50 -13.40 -3.82
CA ARG A 240 -26.97 -14.64 -4.39
C ARG A 240 -27.36 -14.71 -5.88
N PRO A 241 -26.40 -14.49 -6.79
CA PRO A 241 -26.65 -14.62 -8.23
C PRO A 241 -26.61 -16.08 -8.67
N ASP A 242 -27.59 -16.48 -9.48
CA ASP A 242 -27.65 -17.79 -10.15
C ASP A 242 -27.75 -17.58 -11.67
N TRP A 243 -26.74 -18.04 -12.42
CA TRP A 243 -26.65 -17.81 -13.85
C TRP A 243 -27.25 -18.97 -14.64
N ARG A 244 -28.22 -18.65 -15.50
CA ARG A 244 -28.83 -19.56 -16.47
C ARG A 244 -28.19 -19.40 -17.86
N PRO A 245 -27.32 -20.33 -18.29
CA PRO A 245 -26.55 -20.18 -19.53
C PRO A 245 -27.39 -20.26 -20.81
N ASP A 246 -28.52 -20.95 -20.78
CA ASP A 246 -29.45 -21.17 -21.90
C ASP A 246 -30.13 -19.87 -22.37
N VAL A 247 -30.49 -19.01 -21.42
CA VAL A 247 -31.14 -17.71 -21.69
C VAL A 247 -30.21 -16.52 -21.44
N ASN A 248 -28.99 -16.74 -20.97
CA ASN A 248 -28.04 -15.71 -20.55
C ASN A 248 -28.63 -14.71 -19.53
N HIS A 249 -29.42 -15.21 -18.59
CA HIS A 249 -30.01 -14.42 -17.50
C HIS A 249 -29.41 -14.83 -16.14
N VAL A 250 -29.30 -13.86 -15.24
CA VAL A 250 -28.90 -14.07 -13.84
C VAL A 250 -30.11 -13.86 -12.96
N ASP A 251 -30.63 -14.93 -12.39
CA ASP A 251 -31.66 -14.84 -11.35
C ASP A 251 -30.99 -14.42 -10.03
N LEU A 252 -31.63 -13.51 -9.30
CA LEU A 252 -31.09 -12.94 -8.07
C LEU A 252 -31.99 -13.35 -6.91
N GLU A 253 -31.42 -14.09 -5.95
CA GLU A 253 -32.03 -14.31 -4.65
C GLU A 253 -31.46 -13.29 -3.66
N ILE A 254 -32.31 -12.38 -3.20
CA ILE A 254 -31.96 -11.34 -2.24
C ILE A 254 -32.45 -11.80 -0.87
N GLU A 255 -31.51 -12.20 -0.02
CA GLU A 255 -31.75 -12.60 1.35
C GLU A 255 -31.69 -11.37 2.26
N VAL A 256 -32.83 -11.05 2.89
CA VAL A 256 -32.99 -9.91 3.79
C VAL A 256 -33.20 -10.42 5.20
N THR A 257 -32.47 -9.85 6.14
CA THR A 257 -32.68 -10.01 7.57
C THR A 257 -32.75 -8.62 8.17
N ALA A 258 -33.95 -8.06 8.31
CA ALA A 258 -34.12 -6.72 8.85
C ALA A 258 -33.82 -6.65 10.36
N GLY A 259 -34.13 -7.73 11.10
CA GLY A 259 -34.02 -7.77 12.55
C GLY A 259 -35.07 -6.90 13.24
N SER A 260 -34.90 -6.72 14.55
CA SER A 260 -35.83 -5.92 15.35
C SER A 260 -35.68 -4.42 15.08
N ARG A 261 -36.81 -3.70 15.13
CA ARG A 261 -36.85 -2.25 15.01
C ARG A 261 -36.74 -1.61 16.40
N PHE A 262 -35.75 -0.76 16.62
CA PHE A 262 -35.52 -0.11 17.92
C PHE A 262 -35.70 1.40 17.86
N ARG A 263 -36.39 1.96 18.85
CA ARG A 263 -36.34 3.41 19.08
C ARG A 263 -35.24 3.70 20.10
N VAL A 264 -34.34 4.62 19.78
CA VAL A 264 -33.30 5.06 20.71
C VAL A 264 -33.70 6.37 21.36
N GLU A 265 -33.71 6.41 22.68
CA GLU A 265 -34.05 7.57 23.51
C GLU A 265 -32.91 7.90 24.48
N PHE A 266 -32.80 9.17 24.86
CA PHE A 266 -31.80 9.66 25.82
C PHE A 266 -32.51 10.40 26.94
N GLU A 267 -32.28 9.97 28.18
CA GLU A 267 -32.84 10.58 29.39
C GLU A 267 -31.71 11.19 30.23
N GLY A 268 -31.98 12.31 30.91
CA GLY A 268 -30.99 12.98 31.77
C GLY A 268 -29.99 13.88 31.02
N ARG A 269 -30.16 14.05 29.70
CA ARG A 269 -29.30 14.95 28.89
C ARG A 269 -29.74 16.42 29.00
N SER A 270 -28.80 17.30 29.32
CA SER A 270 -28.94 18.75 29.37
C SER A 270 -27.78 19.49 28.69
N ALA A 271 -26.56 18.96 28.77
CA ALA A 271 -25.35 19.58 28.26
C ALA A 271 -25.10 19.32 26.78
N LEU A 272 -25.40 18.11 26.30
CA LEU A 272 -25.18 17.70 24.91
C LEU A 272 -26.48 17.60 24.12
N SER A 273 -26.41 17.87 22.82
CA SER A 273 -27.55 17.74 21.92
C SER A 273 -27.81 16.27 21.59
N GLU A 274 -29.08 15.91 21.39
CA GLU A 274 -29.44 14.53 21.03
C GLU A 274 -28.75 14.06 19.75
N SER A 275 -28.57 14.94 18.76
CA SER A 275 -27.85 14.61 17.53
C SER A 275 -26.39 14.24 17.80
N ALA A 276 -25.72 14.93 18.73
CA ALA A 276 -24.34 14.63 19.10
C ALA A 276 -24.25 13.27 19.81
N LEU A 277 -25.23 12.93 20.64
CA LEU A 277 -25.30 11.61 21.29
C LEU A 277 -25.61 10.50 20.29
N ARG A 278 -26.55 10.73 19.36
CA ARG A 278 -26.90 9.78 18.30
C ARG A 278 -25.72 9.45 17.40
N SER A 279 -24.85 10.43 17.11
CA SER A 279 -23.64 10.19 16.31
C SER A 279 -22.58 9.32 17.00
N ARG A 280 -22.73 9.06 18.31
CA ARG A 280 -21.81 8.20 19.09
C ARG A 280 -22.30 6.75 19.23
N LEU A 281 -23.51 6.44 18.74
CA LEU A 281 -24.04 5.08 18.78
C LEU A 281 -23.29 4.17 17.81
N THR A 282 -22.92 2.98 18.26
CA THR A 282 -22.18 1.99 17.45
C THR A 282 -23.07 1.10 16.60
N PHE A 283 -24.39 1.10 16.86
CA PHE A 283 -25.36 0.18 16.22
C PHE A 283 -25.34 0.17 14.69
N ALA A 284 -25.15 1.34 14.07
CA ALA A 284 -25.13 1.44 12.62
C ALA A 284 -23.84 0.85 12.00
N GLU A 285 -22.73 0.94 12.73
CA GLU A 285 -21.41 0.44 12.32
C GLU A 285 -21.28 -1.07 12.56
N SER A 286 -21.70 -1.52 13.74
CA SER A 286 -21.69 -2.95 14.10
C SER A 286 -22.77 -3.75 13.39
N GLY A 287 -23.88 -3.11 13.01
CA GLY A 287 -25.05 -3.80 12.48
C GLY A 287 -25.67 -4.74 13.49
N SER A 288 -25.56 -4.42 14.79
CA SER A 288 -26.15 -5.16 15.91
C SER A 288 -26.66 -4.18 16.98
N THR A 289 -27.56 -4.67 17.82
CA THR A 289 -28.14 -3.94 18.97
C THR A 289 -28.19 -4.84 20.21
N ASP A 290 -27.33 -5.85 20.26
CA ASP A 290 -27.18 -6.71 21.42
C ASP A 290 -26.67 -5.91 22.64
N GLU A 291 -26.68 -6.57 23.80
CA GLU A 291 -26.26 -5.97 25.07
C GLU A 291 -24.83 -5.40 25.03
N PHE A 292 -23.92 -6.07 24.31
CA PHE A 292 -22.54 -5.63 24.14
C PHE A 292 -22.47 -4.31 23.35
N GLU A 293 -23.21 -4.20 22.25
CA GLU A 293 -23.29 -2.98 21.46
C GLU A 293 -23.98 -1.84 22.21
N GLN A 294 -24.96 -2.16 23.06
CA GLN A 294 -25.61 -1.19 23.93
C GLN A 294 -24.62 -0.61 24.95
N GLU A 295 -23.81 -1.44 25.61
CA GLU A 295 -22.75 -0.97 26.51
C GLU A 295 -21.65 -0.20 25.78
N SER A 296 -21.23 -0.68 24.61
CA SER A 296 -20.25 0.03 23.77
C SER A 296 -20.73 1.43 23.40
N SER A 297 -22.00 1.56 22.96
CA SER A 297 -22.63 2.85 22.70
C SER A 297 -22.69 3.73 23.94
N ALA A 298 -22.98 3.17 25.12
CA ALA A 298 -22.98 3.91 26.39
C ALA A 298 -21.59 4.48 26.70
N HIS A 299 -20.53 3.68 26.56
CA HIS A 299 -19.15 4.15 26.75
C HIS A 299 -18.73 5.23 25.75
N GLN A 300 -19.18 5.14 24.49
CA GLN A 300 -18.91 6.20 23.49
C GLN A 300 -19.62 7.52 23.86
N ILE A 301 -20.82 7.43 24.42
CA ILE A 301 -21.53 8.60 24.94
C ILE A 301 -20.82 9.16 26.17
N GLU A 302 -20.40 8.33 27.12
CA GLU A 302 -19.58 8.76 28.28
C GLU A 302 -18.30 9.47 27.82
N ALA A 303 -17.59 8.91 26.83
CA ALA A 303 -16.41 9.52 26.26
C ALA A 303 -16.72 10.91 25.67
N ALA A 304 -17.83 11.06 24.95
CA ALA A 304 -18.26 12.36 24.43
C ALA A 304 -18.53 13.38 25.54
N TYR A 305 -19.13 12.96 26.67
CA TYR A 305 -19.27 13.83 27.84
C TYR A 305 -17.92 14.22 28.45
N ARG A 306 -16.98 13.27 28.58
CA ARG A 306 -15.62 13.54 29.08
C ARG A 306 -14.86 14.52 28.19
N GLU A 307 -15.01 14.43 26.86
CA GLU A 307 -14.45 15.40 25.90
C GLU A 307 -14.96 16.84 26.15
N HIS A 308 -16.18 17.00 26.67
CA HIS A 308 -16.79 18.30 26.94
C HIS A 308 -16.56 18.82 28.37
N GLY A 309 -15.90 18.02 29.23
CA GLY A 309 -15.52 18.39 30.60
C GLY A 309 -16.34 17.72 31.69
N TYR A 310 -17.19 16.76 31.35
CA TYR A 310 -18.00 16.00 32.30
C TYR A 310 -17.29 14.68 32.61
N HIS A 311 -16.23 14.76 33.43
CA HIS A 311 -15.35 13.62 33.71
C HIS A 311 -16.10 12.43 34.37
N PHE A 312 -17.06 12.76 35.23
CA PHE A 312 -17.84 11.82 36.02
C PHE A 312 -19.16 11.40 35.35
N ALA A 313 -19.36 11.71 34.08
CA ALA A 313 -20.55 11.29 33.38
C ALA A 313 -20.64 9.77 33.33
N THR A 314 -21.83 9.25 33.62
CA THR A 314 -22.16 7.83 33.53
C THR A 314 -23.37 7.64 32.65
N VAL A 315 -23.35 6.58 31.85
CA VAL A 315 -24.43 6.27 30.91
C VAL A 315 -24.79 4.81 31.07
N SER A 316 -26.08 4.54 31.31
CA SER A 316 -26.58 3.17 31.44
C SER A 316 -27.64 2.88 30.38
N PRO A 317 -27.45 1.87 29.51
CA PRO A 317 -28.49 1.44 28.59
C PRO A 317 -29.58 0.66 29.33
N ARG A 318 -30.84 0.89 28.96
CA ARG A 318 -31.99 0.12 29.40
C ARG A 318 -32.88 -0.21 28.21
N GLN A 319 -33.06 -1.49 27.92
CA GLN A 319 -34.01 -1.93 26.93
C GLN A 319 -35.38 -2.14 27.57
N THR A 320 -36.41 -1.59 26.96
CA THR A 320 -37.81 -1.72 27.37
C THR A 320 -38.69 -1.95 26.14
N ARG A 321 -39.90 -2.48 26.33
CA ARG A 321 -40.90 -2.60 25.26
C ARG A 321 -42.10 -1.73 25.60
N ASP A 322 -42.49 -0.86 24.70
CA ASP A 322 -43.69 -0.03 24.80
C ASP A 322 -44.78 -0.49 23.80
N ALA A 323 -45.89 0.25 23.72
CA ALA A 323 -46.99 -0.07 22.81
C ALA A 323 -46.62 0.05 21.31
N ASP A 324 -45.54 0.78 21.00
CA ASP A 324 -45.09 1.13 19.65
C ASP A 324 -43.79 0.38 19.24
N GLY A 325 -43.24 -0.48 20.11
CA GLY A 325 -42.11 -1.38 19.80
C GLY A 325 -41.05 -1.51 20.90
N GLU A 326 -39.87 -1.98 20.50
CA GLU A 326 -38.68 -2.04 21.38
C GLU A 326 -38.01 -0.66 21.48
N VAL A 327 -37.64 -0.26 22.69
CA VAL A 327 -37.02 1.02 23.01
C VAL A 327 -35.73 0.78 23.78
N ILE A 328 -34.61 1.30 23.26
CA ILE A 328 -33.33 1.35 23.96
C ILE A 328 -33.17 2.76 24.51
N ARG A 329 -33.22 2.88 25.84
CA ARG A 329 -33.08 4.15 26.54
C ARG A 329 -31.71 4.25 27.19
N PHE A 330 -30.94 5.27 26.84
CA PHE A 330 -29.70 5.62 27.53
C PHE A 330 -30.03 6.61 28.66
N VAL A 331 -29.91 6.16 29.90
CA VAL A 331 -30.06 6.99 31.10
C VAL A 331 -28.70 7.60 31.41
N ILE A 332 -28.64 8.93 31.40
CA ILE A 332 -27.40 9.69 31.53
C ILE A 332 -27.42 10.44 32.85
N ASP A 333 -26.41 10.21 33.67
CA ASP A 333 -26.02 11.14 34.74
C ASP A 333 -24.79 11.91 34.25
N GLU A 334 -24.98 13.18 33.90
CA GLU A 334 -23.91 14.01 33.35
C GLU A 334 -22.82 14.31 34.38
N GLY A 335 -23.18 14.31 35.67
CA GLY A 335 -22.32 14.84 36.73
C GLY A 335 -22.00 16.33 36.59
N PRO A 336 -21.22 16.91 37.53
CA PRO A 336 -20.76 18.28 37.41
C PRO A 336 -19.68 18.41 36.32
N ARG A 337 -19.65 19.59 35.69
CA ARG A 337 -18.54 19.95 34.80
C ARG A 337 -17.30 20.28 35.64
N VAL A 338 -16.17 19.65 35.33
CA VAL A 338 -14.93 19.79 36.08
C VAL A 338 -14.06 20.90 35.50
N ALA A 339 -13.73 21.88 36.34
CA ALA A 339 -12.77 22.93 36.04
C ALA A 339 -11.39 22.61 36.66
N VAL A 340 -10.32 22.92 35.94
CA VAL A 340 -8.95 22.86 36.45
C VAL A 340 -8.74 24.04 37.39
N GLU A 341 -8.46 23.78 38.65
CA GLU A 341 -8.19 24.80 39.67
C GLU A 341 -6.72 25.21 39.65
N SER A 342 -5.81 24.24 39.57
CA SER A 342 -4.38 24.48 39.48
C SER A 342 -3.69 23.35 38.74
N VAL A 343 -2.58 23.70 38.08
CA VAL A 343 -1.62 22.74 37.50
C VAL A 343 -0.28 23.06 38.12
N THR A 344 0.30 22.08 38.81
CA THR A 344 1.64 22.19 39.42
C THR A 344 2.56 21.13 38.87
N PHE A 345 3.85 21.45 38.87
CA PHE A 345 4.90 20.53 38.45
C PHE A 345 5.75 20.17 39.66
N SER A 346 6.18 18.91 39.75
CA SER A 346 7.07 18.46 40.83
C SER A 346 8.34 17.84 40.25
N GLY A 347 9.51 18.20 40.79
CA GLY A 347 10.81 17.65 40.36
C GLY A 347 11.47 18.34 39.17
N ASN A 348 10.84 19.38 38.60
CA ASN A 348 11.48 20.28 37.64
C ASN A 348 12.44 21.25 38.37
N HIS A 349 13.69 21.29 37.93
CA HIS A 349 14.75 22.14 38.49
C HIS A 349 15.41 23.03 37.44
N SER A 350 15.45 22.56 36.19
CA SER A 350 16.10 23.20 35.05
C SER A 350 15.16 24.13 34.28
N VAL A 351 13.84 23.88 34.40
CA VAL A 351 12.78 24.64 33.72
C VAL A 351 11.75 25.08 34.76
N SER A 352 11.35 26.34 34.72
CA SER A 352 10.34 26.90 35.63
C SER A 352 8.93 26.42 35.31
N ASP A 353 8.07 26.35 36.33
CA ASP A 353 6.65 26.01 36.19
C ASP A 353 5.95 26.86 35.12
N ASP A 354 6.23 28.16 35.09
CA ASP A 354 5.68 29.10 34.08
C ASP A 354 6.07 28.73 32.64
N GLN A 355 7.29 28.21 32.45
CA GLN A 355 7.74 27.78 31.13
C GLN A 355 7.08 26.47 30.71
N LEU A 356 6.86 25.53 31.66
CA LEU A 356 6.16 24.27 31.40
C LEU A 356 4.66 24.52 31.15
N ALA A 357 4.03 25.38 31.96
CA ALA A 357 2.63 25.78 31.84
C ALA A 357 2.30 26.42 30.48
N LYS A 358 3.25 27.15 29.86
CA LYS A 358 3.08 27.74 28.52
C LYS A 358 3.14 26.72 27.38
N ARG A 359 3.56 25.48 27.63
CA ARG A 359 3.67 24.43 26.59
C ARG A 359 2.47 23.50 26.52
N ILE A 360 1.65 23.48 27.56
CA ILE A 360 0.52 22.57 27.69
C ILE A 360 -0.79 23.27 27.37
N GLU A 361 -1.77 22.49 26.94
CA GLU A 361 -3.14 22.98 26.70
C GLU A 361 -3.97 23.02 27.99
N THR A 362 -3.66 22.16 28.96
CA THR A 362 -4.32 22.13 30.27
C THR A 362 -3.96 23.36 31.08
N VAL A 363 -4.91 24.29 31.22
CA VAL A 363 -4.73 25.55 31.96
C VAL A 363 -5.81 25.73 33.03
N PRO A 364 -5.48 26.37 34.17
CA PRO A 364 -6.46 26.73 35.18
C PRO A 364 -7.59 27.61 34.62
N ALA A 365 -8.78 27.51 35.23
CA ALA A 365 -9.89 28.39 34.91
C ALA A 365 -9.56 29.85 35.27
N GLY A 366 -9.80 30.78 34.33
CA GLY A 366 -9.50 32.20 34.49
C GLY A 366 -10.40 33.09 33.64
N ALA A 367 -10.07 34.38 33.53
CA ALA A 367 -10.92 35.37 32.85
C ALA A 367 -11.05 35.13 31.32
N LEU A 368 -10.02 34.57 30.67
CA LEU A 368 -10.01 34.29 29.22
C LEU A 368 -10.24 32.82 28.87
N HIS A 369 -9.95 31.89 29.78
CA HIS A 369 -10.00 30.45 29.52
C HIS A 369 -10.93 29.77 30.52
N ARG A 370 -11.85 28.94 30.03
CA ARG A 370 -12.79 28.19 30.87
C ARG A 370 -12.12 27.08 31.69
N GLY A 371 -10.85 26.74 31.40
CA GLY A 371 -10.03 25.78 32.14
C GLY A 371 -10.73 24.44 32.37
N VAL A 372 -11.28 23.84 31.32
CA VAL A 372 -12.08 22.60 31.45
C VAL A 372 -11.14 21.40 31.54
N PHE A 373 -11.35 20.53 32.52
CA PHE A 373 -10.56 19.32 32.68
C PHE A 373 -10.91 18.27 31.61
N ARG A 374 -9.89 17.77 30.91
CA ARG A 374 -10.01 16.64 29.98
C ARG A 374 -8.80 15.72 30.13
N GLN A 375 -9.05 14.45 30.44
CA GLN A 375 -7.98 13.47 30.59
C GLN A 375 -7.12 13.33 29.32
N ALA A 376 -7.75 13.26 28.14
CA ALA A 376 -7.04 13.11 26.88
C ALA A 376 -6.10 14.30 26.57
N THR A 377 -6.49 15.53 26.95
CA THR A 377 -5.63 16.70 26.81
C THR A 377 -4.43 16.59 27.75
N LEU A 378 -4.65 16.17 28.99
CA LEU A 378 -3.59 16.00 29.97
C LEU A 378 -2.59 14.90 29.58
N ASP A 379 -3.07 13.77 29.05
CA ASP A 379 -2.22 12.70 28.54
C ASP A 379 -1.38 13.17 27.34
N HIS A 380 -1.96 14.01 26.47
CA HIS A 380 -1.23 14.64 25.36
C HIS A 380 -0.16 15.61 25.87
N ASP A 381 -0.50 16.43 26.85
CA ASP A 381 0.39 17.43 27.47
C ASP A 381 1.63 16.78 28.08
N VAL A 382 1.52 15.61 28.71
CA VAL A 382 2.66 14.82 29.20
C VAL A 382 3.67 14.53 28.08
N GLY A 383 3.18 14.13 26.90
CA GLY A 383 4.01 13.89 25.73
C GLY A 383 4.68 15.16 25.21
N VAL A 384 3.95 16.28 25.20
CA VAL A 384 4.46 17.60 24.79
C VAL A 384 5.57 18.08 25.74
N LEU A 385 5.37 17.97 27.05
CA LEU A 385 6.37 18.33 28.06
C LEU A 385 7.63 17.49 27.93
N LEU A 386 7.48 16.16 27.78
CA LEU A 386 8.62 15.26 27.59
C LEU A 386 9.41 15.60 26.31
N ALA A 387 8.72 15.88 25.20
CA ALA A 387 9.36 16.30 23.96
C ALA A 387 10.08 17.66 24.12
N TYR A 388 9.46 18.60 24.83
CA TYR A 388 10.05 19.91 25.12
C TYR A 388 11.34 19.79 25.94
N LEU A 389 11.33 19.04 27.05
CA LEU A 389 12.52 18.81 27.87
C LEU A 389 13.66 18.17 27.05
N ARG A 390 13.34 17.16 26.24
CA ARG A 390 14.31 16.52 25.35
C ARG A 390 14.90 17.51 24.34
N SER A 391 14.10 18.41 23.77
CA SER A 391 14.58 19.44 22.84
C SER A 391 15.53 20.47 23.50
N LEU A 392 15.45 20.65 24.82
CA LEU A 392 16.37 21.51 25.59
C LEU A 392 17.72 20.83 25.91
N GLY A 393 17.88 19.57 25.51
CA GLY A 393 19.10 18.80 25.69
C GLY A 393 19.02 17.79 26.84
N HIS A 394 17.82 17.43 27.30
CA HIS A 394 17.64 16.48 28.40
C HIS A 394 17.18 15.10 27.87
N PRO A 395 18.08 14.25 27.36
CA PRO A 395 17.69 12.97 26.75
C PRO A 395 17.09 11.97 27.75
N GLU A 396 17.50 12.07 29.01
CA GLU A 396 17.06 11.22 30.12
C GLU A 396 15.86 11.82 30.87
N ALA A 397 15.28 12.91 30.35
CA ALA A 397 14.07 13.47 30.94
C ALA A 397 12.93 12.45 30.95
N ALA A 398 12.13 12.48 32.01
CA ALA A 398 10.94 11.68 32.18
C ALA A 398 9.80 12.55 32.73
N VAL A 399 8.59 12.32 32.24
CA VAL A 399 7.38 12.91 32.79
C VAL A 399 6.48 11.75 33.18
N GLY A 400 6.11 11.67 34.46
CA GLY A 400 5.29 10.60 35.01
C GLY A 400 3.80 10.81 34.74
N PRO A 401 2.96 9.81 35.09
CA PRO A 401 1.52 9.96 35.01
C PRO A 401 1.07 11.12 35.92
N PRO A 402 0.18 12.01 35.44
CA PRO A 402 -0.33 13.12 36.24
C PRO A 402 -1.20 12.63 37.40
N ASP A 403 -0.95 13.14 38.60
CA ASP A 403 -1.76 12.90 39.79
C ASP A 403 -2.88 13.94 39.85
N VAL A 404 -4.14 13.49 39.73
CA VAL A 404 -5.32 14.38 39.71
C VAL A 404 -6.14 14.20 40.99
N HIS A 405 -6.30 15.29 41.74
CA HIS A 405 -7.13 15.35 42.92
C HIS A 405 -8.40 16.15 42.65
N PHE A 406 -9.56 15.53 42.85
CA PHE A 406 -10.85 16.21 42.68
C PHE A 406 -11.37 16.74 44.00
N SER A 407 -12.08 17.87 43.96
CA SER A 407 -12.80 18.41 45.12
C SER A 407 -13.96 17.49 45.55
N ASP A 408 -14.41 17.61 46.80
CA ASP A 408 -15.51 16.79 47.35
C ASP A 408 -16.81 16.91 46.54
N ASP A 409 -17.09 18.10 46.00
CA ASP A 409 -18.23 18.39 45.12
C ASP A 409 -17.99 17.99 43.65
N ARG A 410 -16.81 17.46 43.32
CA ARG A 410 -16.38 17.02 41.98
C ARG A 410 -16.39 18.12 40.91
N THR A 411 -16.42 19.39 41.29
CA THR A 411 -16.43 20.52 40.34
C THR A 411 -15.03 21.01 39.97
N ARG A 412 -14.02 20.70 40.78
CA ARG A 412 -12.64 21.18 40.60
C ARG A 412 -11.62 20.04 40.58
N ALA A 413 -10.56 20.22 39.79
CA ALA A 413 -9.43 19.31 39.69
C ALA A 413 -8.11 20.05 39.94
N LEU A 414 -7.29 19.53 40.86
CA LEU A 414 -5.91 19.92 41.10
C LEU A 414 -5.01 18.88 40.42
N VAL A 415 -4.17 19.33 39.49
CA VAL A 415 -3.31 18.45 38.69
C VAL A 415 -1.87 18.64 39.09
N VAL A 416 -1.20 17.55 39.47
CA VAL A 416 0.24 17.52 39.77
C VAL A 416 0.95 16.67 38.73
N ILE A 417 1.86 17.27 37.96
CA ILE A 417 2.62 16.56 36.92
C ILE A 417 4.05 16.31 37.43
N PRO A 418 4.42 15.06 37.74
CA PRO A 418 5.78 14.74 38.14
C PRO A 418 6.74 14.78 36.94
N VAL A 419 7.81 15.54 37.06
CA VAL A 419 8.84 15.78 36.04
C VAL A 419 10.21 15.42 36.61
N THR A 420 11.01 14.73 35.82
CA THR A 420 12.43 14.49 36.09
C THR A 420 13.22 15.04 34.92
N ASP A 421 13.99 16.09 35.14
CA ASP A 421 14.74 16.74 34.05
C ASP A 421 15.89 15.88 33.54
N GLY A 422 16.60 15.16 34.41
CA GLY A 422 17.86 14.50 34.05
C GLY A 422 18.98 15.49 33.65
N PRO A 423 20.19 15.00 33.34
CA PRO A 423 21.31 15.86 32.97
C PRO A 423 21.10 16.53 31.61
N ARG A 424 21.44 17.83 31.53
CA ARG A 424 21.49 18.56 30.26
C ARG A 424 22.77 18.21 29.49
N LEU A 425 22.61 17.67 28.30
CA LEU A 425 23.66 17.32 27.37
C LEU A 425 23.67 18.26 26.15
N THR A 426 24.85 18.48 25.59
CA THR A 426 25.06 19.26 24.36
C THR A 426 25.88 18.47 23.35
N VAL A 427 25.73 18.81 22.08
CA VAL A 427 26.56 18.23 21.02
C VAL A 427 28.01 18.72 21.19
N GLY A 428 28.93 17.78 21.34
CA GLY A 428 30.36 18.04 21.43
C GLY A 428 31.01 18.19 20.05
N ALA A 429 32.18 17.57 19.88
CA ALA A 429 32.87 17.53 18.60
C ALA A 429 32.18 16.57 17.62
N VAL A 430 32.06 17.01 16.37
CA VAL A 430 31.61 16.16 15.25
C VAL A 430 32.82 15.77 14.42
N VAL A 431 33.18 14.49 14.45
CA VAL A 431 34.34 13.94 13.73
C VAL A 431 33.82 13.16 12.53
N ILE A 432 34.17 13.60 11.33
CA ILE A 432 33.80 12.94 10.08
C ILE A 432 35.07 12.39 9.44
N GLU A 433 35.08 11.10 9.15
CA GLU A 433 36.17 10.37 8.49
C GLU A 433 35.65 9.61 7.25
N GLY A 434 36.56 9.26 6.35
CA GLY A 434 36.22 8.55 5.11
C GLY A 434 35.77 9.45 3.95
N LEU A 435 36.01 10.77 4.05
CA LEU A 435 35.66 11.74 3.01
C LEU A 435 36.68 11.72 1.87
N HIS A 436 36.24 11.35 0.67
CA HIS A 436 36.99 11.55 -0.58
C HIS A 436 36.16 12.24 -1.68
N VAL A 437 34.82 12.10 -1.64
CA VAL A 437 33.90 12.66 -2.64
C VAL A 437 33.43 14.07 -2.29
N PHE A 438 33.24 14.36 -1.00
CA PHE A 438 32.78 15.65 -0.50
C PHE A 438 33.80 16.27 0.43
N THR A 439 33.79 17.60 0.51
CA THR A 439 34.55 18.32 1.51
C THR A 439 33.87 18.22 2.88
N ARG A 440 34.65 18.32 3.96
CA ARG A 440 34.11 18.35 5.33
C ARG A 440 33.02 19.41 5.51
N SER A 441 33.22 20.60 4.94
CA SER A 441 32.26 21.70 5.05
C SER A 441 30.91 21.41 4.37
N GLU A 442 30.89 20.68 3.26
CA GLU A 442 29.65 20.29 2.58
C GLU A 442 28.84 19.29 3.43
N VAL A 443 29.53 18.33 4.05
CA VAL A 443 28.91 17.33 4.91
C VAL A 443 28.43 17.94 6.22
N GLU A 444 29.21 18.83 6.84
CA GLU A 444 28.81 19.56 8.04
C GLU A 444 27.62 20.49 7.78
N ALA A 445 27.54 21.11 6.59
CA ALA A 445 26.39 21.93 6.20
C ALA A 445 25.10 21.12 6.00
N ALA A 446 25.21 19.83 5.68
CA ALA A 446 24.07 18.93 5.52
C ALA A 446 23.53 18.38 6.86
N LEU A 447 24.30 18.47 7.94
CA LEU A 447 23.87 18.01 9.26
C LEU A 447 22.73 18.89 9.82
N PRO A 448 21.71 18.30 10.47
CA PRO A 448 20.58 19.06 11.00
C PRO A 448 20.89 19.80 12.31
N PHE A 449 22.11 19.65 12.84
CA PHE A 449 22.55 20.24 14.10
C PHE A 449 23.99 20.75 13.99
N LYS A 450 24.40 21.56 14.98
CA LYS A 450 25.76 22.11 15.07
C LYS A 450 26.38 21.78 16.43
N PRO A 451 27.71 21.70 16.54
CA PRO A 451 28.40 21.66 17.83
C PRO A 451 27.91 22.77 18.78
N GLY A 452 27.71 22.42 20.05
CA GLY A 452 27.15 23.31 21.08
C GLY A 452 25.62 23.36 21.14
N ALA A 453 24.91 22.76 20.17
CA ALA A 453 23.45 22.64 20.22
C ALA A 453 22.99 21.68 21.35
N PRO A 454 21.74 21.80 21.83
CA PRO A 454 21.16 20.80 22.74
C PRO A 454 21.18 19.40 22.14
N TRP A 455 21.57 18.40 22.95
CA TRP A 455 21.64 17.02 22.51
C TRP A 455 20.25 16.37 22.46
N GLU A 456 19.91 15.79 21.31
CA GLU A 456 18.75 14.91 21.19
C GLU A 456 19.17 13.53 20.72
N THR A 457 18.59 12.49 21.31
CA THR A 457 18.93 11.08 21.01
C THR A 457 18.77 10.71 19.53
N ARG A 458 17.92 11.42 18.77
CA ARG A 458 17.67 11.16 17.35
C ARG A 458 18.61 11.90 16.40
N GLN A 459 19.24 12.99 16.85
CA GLN A 459 20.12 13.82 16.01
C GLN A 459 21.21 13.00 15.31
N PRO A 460 21.93 12.06 15.97
CA PRO A 460 22.98 11.28 15.31
C PRO A 460 22.48 10.48 14.10
N ASP A 461 21.33 9.82 14.25
CA ASP A 461 20.70 9.05 13.18
C ASP A 461 20.12 9.94 12.07
N ASP A 462 19.58 11.12 12.43
CA ASP A 462 19.14 12.12 11.46
C ASP A 462 20.32 12.64 10.63
N GLY A 463 21.46 12.89 11.27
CA GLY A 463 22.71 13.23 10.62
C GLY A 463 23.21 12.11 9.71
N GLN A 464 23.20 10.85 10.17
CA GLN A 464 23.54 9.68 9.34
C GLN A 464 22.71 9.67 8.04
N ARG A 465 21.37 9.78 8.17
CA ARG A 465 20.46 9.81 7.01
C ARG A 465 20.66 11.02 6.11
N ALA A 466 21.06 12.17 6.66
CA ALA A 466 21.33 13.37 5.87
C ALA A 466 22.60 13.20 5.02
N ILE A 467 23.66 12.63 5.61
CA ILE A 467 24.89 12.29 4.91
C ILE A 467 24.62 11.24 3.83
N GLU A 468 23.94 10.14 4.15
CA GLU A 468 23.58 9.10 3.16
C GLU A 468 22.79 9.68 1.98
N ARG A 469 21.84 10.60 2.25
CA ARG A 469 21.09 11.30 1.21
C ARG A 469 21.97 12.20 0.35
N LEU A 470 22.92 12.91 0.94
CA LEU A 470 23.89 13.74 0.21
C LEU A 470 24.72 12.90 -0.77
N TYR A 471 25.20 11.73 -0.32
CA TYR A 471 25.94 10.78 -1.14
C TYR A 471 25.07 10.15 -2.25
N ALA A 472 23.85 9.73 -1.92
CA ALA A 472 22.88 9.21 -2.89
C ALA A 472 22.58 10.24 -3.99
N GLY A 473 22.56 11.54 -3.67
CA GLY A 473 22.43 12.63 -4.64
C GLY A 473 23.52 12.67 -5.72
N ARG A 474 24.74 12.17 -5.42
CA ARG A 474 25.84 12.01 -6.40
C ARG A 474 25.95 10.59 -6.97
N GLY A 475 24.99 9.72 -6.67
CA GLY A 475 24.94 8.34 -7.18
C GLY A 475 25.64 7.29 -6.33
N TYR A 476 26.04 7.63 -5.10
CA TYR A 476 26.63 6.69 -4.14
C TYR A 476 25.54 6.09 -3.24
N HIS A 477 24.68 5.25 -3.81
CA HIS A 477 23.55 4.62 -3.07
C HIS A 477 24.00 3.52 -2.11
N GLY A 478 25.20 2.98 -2.31
CA GLY A 478 25.83 2.00 -1.42
C GLY A 478 26.60 2.64 -0.27
N ALA A 479 26.60 3.98 -0.16
CA ALA A 479 27.30 4.67 0.92
C ALA A 479 26.75 4.23 2.27
N ARG A 480 27.63 3.76 3.15
CA ARG A 480 27.29 3.33 4.50
C ARG A 480 27.94 4.25 5.50
N VAL A 481 27.11 4.92 6.30
CA VAL A 481 27.57 5.82 7.35
C VAL A 481 27.39 5.12 8.69
N ARG A 482 28.50 4.84 9.37
CA ARG A 482 28.48 4.31 10.73
C ARG A 482 28.58 5.46 11.71
N VAL A 483 27.60 5.57 12.59
CA VAL A 483 27.58 6.56 13.65
C VAL A 483 28.00 5.95 14.98
N ALA A 484 28.89 6.62 15.69
CA ALA A 484 29.27 6.28 17.05
C ALA A 484 29.20 7.53 17.92
N THR A 485 28.62 7.41 19.11
CA THR A 485 28.48 8.51 20.06
C THR A 485 29.30 8.22 21.31
N SER A 486 30.06 9.20 21.79
CA SER A 486 30.80 9.08 23.05
C SER A 486 30.43 10.23 23.97
N ARG A 487 29.96 9.91 25.18
CA ARG A 487 29.62 10.91 26.19
C ARG A 487 30.86 11.29 26.99
N ARG A 488 31.14 12.59 27.09
CA ARG A 488 32.13 13.20 27.97
C ARG A 488 31.43 14.24 28.84
N ASP A 489 31.19 13.88 30.09
CA ASP A 489 30.45 14.69 31.08
C ASP A 489 29.07 15.15 30.59
N THR A 490 28.97 16.43 30.19
CA THR A 490 27.76 17.12 29.68
C THR A 490 27.78 17.33 28.17
N THR A 491 28.75 16.75 27.48
CA THR A 491 28.91 16.80 26.03
C THR A 491 28.84 15.40 25.44
N VAL A 492 28.28 15.28 24.24
CA VAL A 492 28.27 14.01 23.48
C VAL A 492 28.90 14.26 22.13
N ASP A 493 30.05 13.63 21.90
CA ASP A 493 30.75 13.68 20.63
C ASP A 493 30.15 12.67 19.67
N VAL A 494 30.07 13.04 18.40
CA VAL A 494 29.53 12.20 17.34
C VAL A 494 30.63 11.95 16.32
N ARG A 495 30.90 10.66 16.05
CA ARG A 495 31.80 10.24 14.99
C ARG A 495 31.00 9.59 13.87
N TYR A 496 31.17 10.09 12.67
CA TYR A 496 30.67 9.50 11.43
C TYR A 496 31.85 8.90 10.66
N ASP A 497 31.82 7.59 10.50
CA ASP A 497 32.73 6.83 9.64
C ASP A 497 31.99 6.48 8.35
N ILE A 498 32.44 7.07 7.25
CA ILE A 498 31.77 6.97 5.95
C ILE A 498 32.52 5.97 5.07
N ASP A 499 31.84 4.89 4.72
CA ASP A 499 32.22 4.03 3.59
C ASP A 499 31.45 4.52 2.36
N GLU A 500 32.10 5.30 1.50
CA GLU A 500 31.46 5.95 0.35
C GLU A 500 30.94 4.93 -0.68
N GLY A 501 31.56 3.75 -0.73
CA GLY A 501 31.26 2.73 -1.73
C GLY A 501 31.55 3.18 -3.18
N GLU A 502 31.11 2.36 -4.14
CA GLU A 502 31.20 2.69 -5.56
C GLU A 502 29.95 3.43 -6.06
N GLN A 503 30.12 4.24 -7.11
CA GLN A 503 28.99 4.87 -7.79
C GLN A 503 28.09 3.79 -8.40
N THR A 504 26.81 3.83 -8.05
CA THR A 504 25.81 2.95 -8.63
C THR A 504 25.46 3.42 -10.03
N ARG A 505 25.59 2.52 -10.99
CA ARG A 505 25.20 2.74 -12.38
C ARG A 505 23.84 2.10 -12.65
N ILE A 506 23.15 2.62 -13.65
CA ILE A 506 21.90 2.07 -14.14
C ILE A 506 22.23 0.79 -14.91
N GLY A 507 21.69 -0.33 -14.47
CA GLY A 507 21.73 -1.60 -15.18
C GLY A 507 20.73 -1.59 -16.34
N ARG A 508 19.73 -2.46 -16.26
CA ARG A 508 18.64 -2.52 -17.24
C ARG A 508 17.51 -1.58 -16.82
N VAL A 509 16.87 -0.97 -17.82
CA VAL A 509 15.61 -0.25 -17.64
C VAL A 509 14.48 -1.18 -18.05
N LEU A 510 13.72 -1.65 -17.06
CA LEU A 510 12.59 -2.58 -17.22
C LEU A 510 11.30 -1.76 -17.33
N LEU A 511 10.58 -1.91 -18.44
CA LEU A 511 9.33 -1.19 -18.69
C LEU A 511 8.15 -2.10 -18.38
N ARG A 512 7.19 -1.63 -17.58
CA ARG A 512 5.98 -2.38 -17.20
C ARG A 512 4.72 -1.59 -17.48
N GLY A 513 3.65 -2.32 -17.79
CA GLY A 513 2.30 -1.75 -18.00
C GLY A 513 2.07 -1.11 -19.37
N LEU A 514 3.01 -1.28 -20.31
CA LEU A 514 2.80 -1.00 -21.72
C LEU A 514 1.91 -2.10 -22.34
N VAL A 515 0.88 -1.67 -23.07
CA VAL A 515 -0.10 -2.52 -23.75
C VAL A 515 -0.26 -2.10 -25.21
N LEU A 516 -0.50 -0.81 -25.48
CA LEU A 516 -0.73 -0.26 -26.81
C LEU A 516 0.38 0.71 -27.25
N ALA A 517 1.00 1.44 -26.32
CA ALA A 517 2.05 2.40 -26.63
C ALA A 517 3.37 1.69 -27.00
N ARG A 518 4.08 2.27 -27.98
CA ARG A 518 5.39 1.74 -28.39
C ARG A 518 6.43 2.02 -27.32
N GLU A 519 7.26 1.03 -27.05
CA GLU A 519 8.38 1.11 -26.11
C GLU A 519 9.32 2.30 -26.39
N SER A 520 9.53 2.63 -27.67
CA SER A 520 10.39 3.73 -28.10
C SER A 520 9.97 5.09 -27.56
N VAL A 521 8.65 5.33 -27.38
CA VAL A 521 8.10 6.58 -26.84
C VAL A 521 8.58 6.79 -25.41
N VAL A 522 8.55 5.71 -24.61
CA VAL A 522 9.01 5.73 -23.23
C VAL A 522 10.52 5.93 -23.17
N ARG A 523 11.28 5.18 -23.97
CA ARG A 523 12.75 5.26 -23.98
C ARG A 523 13.27 6.64 -24.38
N GLN A 524 12.59 7.34 -25.30
CA GLN A 524 12.97 8.68 -25.74
C GLN A 524 12.72 9.76 -24.66
N ALA A 525 11.74 9.57 -23.78
CA ALA A 525 11.43 10.52 -22.72
C ALA A 525 12.39 10.44 -21.52
N LEU A 526 13.02 9.28 -21.29
CA LEU A 526 13.92 9.07 -20.16
C LEU A 526 15.23 9.87 -20.33
N PRO A 527 15.67 10.65 -19.31
CA PRO A 527 16.90 11.44 -19.36
C PRO A 527 18.15 10.63 -18.99
N PHE A 528 18.03 9.31 -18.98
CA PHE A 528 19.08 8.39 -18.58
C PHE A 528 19.02 7.11 -19.42
N GLN A 529 20.16 6.44 -19.53
CA GLN A 529 20.30 5.18 -20.26
C GLN A 529 21.05 4.13 -19.43
N PRO A 530 20.92 2.83 -19.76
CA PRO A 530 21.80 1.80 -19.21
C PRO A 530 23.28 2.22 -19.26
N GLY A 531 23.96 2.14 -18.12
CA GLY A 531 25.37 2.53 -17.94
C GLY A 531 25.60 3.90 -17.29
N ASP A 532 24.59 4.79 -17.28
CA ASP A 532 24.65 6.10 -16.62
C ASP A 532 24.74 5.96 -15.09
N VAL A 533 25.25 6.99 -14.41
CA VAL A 533 25.18 7.06 -12.94
C VAL A 533 23.72 7.22 -12.50
N LEU A 534 23.29 6.43 -11.52
CA LEU A 534 21.96 6.48 -10.94
C LEU A 534 21.83 7.72 -10.05
N ILE A 535 21.28 8.80 -10.59
CA ILE A 535 21.04 10.05 -9.85
C ILE A 535 19.53 10.18 -9.59
N PRO A 536 19.07 10.32 -8.33
CA PRO A 536 17.65 10.47 -7.98
C PRO A 536 16.93 11.52 -8.82
N ASP A 537 17.54 12.69 -9.00
CA ASP A 537 16.96 13.81 -9.75
C ASP A 537 16.66 13.43 -11.22
N LYS A 538 17.50 12.60 -11.85
CA LYS A 538 17.24 12.11 -13.20
C LYS A 538 16.01 11.20 -13.26
N LEU A 539 15.76 10.41 -12.22
CA LEU A 539 14.55 9.58 -12.14
C LEU A 539 13.30 10.45 -12.03
N VAL A 540 13.33 11.48 -11.17
CA VAL A 540 12.23 12.45 -11.00
C VAL A 540 11.96 13.20 -12.30
N ILE A 541 12.99 13.64 -13.02
CA ILE A 541 12.86 14.28 -14.34
C ILE A 541 12.22 13.32 -15.35
N GLY A 542 12.67 12.05 -15.38
CA GLY A 542 12.09 11.03 -16.26
C GLY A 542 10.62 10.77 -15.97
N GLN A 543 10.25 10.67 -14.69
CA GLN A 543 8.87 10.47 -14.27
C GLN A 543 7.98 11.65 -14.69
N ARG A 544 8.47 12.88 -14.54
CA ARG A 544 7.77 14.09 -15.00
C ARG A 544 7.55 14.08 -16.50
N ARG A 545 8.61 13.86 -17.29
CA ARG A 545 8.53 13.84 -18.77
C ARG A 545 7.56 12.77 -19.28
N LEU A 546 7.57 11.59 -18.68
CA LEU A 546 6.63 10.52 -19.03
C LEU A 546 5.20 10.87 -18.61
N GLY A 547 5.01 11.53 -17.46
CA GLY A 547 3.69 12.00 -17.01
C GLY A 547 3.09 13.12 -17.88
N GLU A 548 3.92 13.85 -18.63
CA GLU A 548 3.47 14.84 -19.62
C GLU A 548 2.96 14.19 -20.93
N ILE A 549 3.24 12.90 -21.15
CA ILE A 549 2.79 12.19 -22.35
C ILE A 549 1.34 11.76 -22.16
N ALA A 550 0.47 12.26 -23.05
CA ALA A 550 -0.97 12.01 -23.08
C ALA A 550 -1.38 10.52 -23.14
N ALA A 551 -0.45 9.62 -23.42
CA ALA A 551 -0.68 8.18 -23.46
C ALA A 551 -0.71 7.50 -22.07
N PHE A 552 -0.30 8.18 -20.99
CA PHE A 552 -0.17 7.58 -19.66
C PHE A 552 -0.99 8.31 -18.59
N ASP A 553 -1.71 7.56 -17.75
CA ASP A 553 -2.47 8.07 -16.59
C ASP A 553 -1.59 8.18 -15.34
N SER A 554 -0.66 7.24 -15.16
CA SER A 554 0.24 7.23 -14.00
C SER A 554 1.60 6.65 -14.38
N VAL A 555 2.66 7.27 -13.87
CA VAL A 555 4.04 6.86 -14.10
C VAL A 555 4.76 6.79 -12.76
N SER A 556 5.48 5.69 -12.53
CA SER A 556 6.45 5.53 -11.43
C SER A 556 7.78 5.06 -12.00
N ILE A 557 8.88 5.62 -11.51
CA ILE A 557 10.23 5.17 -11.84
C ILE A 557 10.94 4.85 -10.53
N ASP A 558 11.16 3.57 -10.30
CA ASP A 558 11.71 3.07 -9.05
C ASP A 558 12.99 2.27 -9.34
N PRO A 559 14.12 2.55 -8.67
CA PRO A 559 15.26 1.67 -8.74
C PRO A 559 14.90 0.35 -8.04
N LEU A 560 15.16 -0.77 -8.71
CA LEU A 560 15.11 -2.08 -8.05
C LEU A 560 16.23 -2.13 -7.01
N ARG A 561 15.93 -2.68 -5.83
CA ARG A 561 16.89 -2.79 -4.71
C ARG A 561 18.25 -3.25 -5.24
N PRO A 562 19.37 -2.58 -4.91
CA PRO A 562 20.66 -2.98 -5.44
C PRO A 562 20.99 -4.41 -4.97
N PRO A 563 21.27 -5.35 -5.88
CA PRO A 563 22.14 -6.48 -5.58
C PRO A 563 23.55 -5.94 -5.21
N PRO A 564 24.46 -6.73 -4.65
CA PRO A 564 25.77 -6.27 -4.16
C PRO A 564 26.75 -5.73 -5.24
N ASP A 565 26.30 -5.52 -6.48
CA ASP A 565 27.07 -4.99 -7.60
C ASP A 565 26.90 -3.46 -7.71
N PRO A 566 27.83 -2.73 -8.35
CA PRO A 566 27.71 -1.30 -8.65
C PRO A 566 26.68 -1.00 -9.76
N PHE A 567 25.65 -1.86 -9.92
CA PHE A 567 24.59 -1.73 -10.91
C PHE A 567 23.22 -1.95 -10.25
N ALA A 568 22.29 -1.03 -10.51
CA ALA A 568 20.89 -1.15 -10.13
C ALA A 568 20.00 -1.08 -11.38
N ASP A 569 19.17 -2.10 -11.57
CA ASP A 569 18.12 -2.07 -12.59
C ASP A 569 17.05 -1.03 -12.18
N VAL A 570 16.46 -0.33 -13.14
CA VAL A 570 15.42 0.67 -12.91
C VAL A 570 14.11 0.16 -13.50
N GLU A 571 13.07 0.08 -12.69
CA GLU A 571 11.73 -0.29 -13.10
C GLU A 571 10.91 0.97 -13.40
N VAL A 572 10.41 1.08 -14.64
CA VAL A 572 9.50 2.13 -15.07
C VAL A 572 8.13 1.50 -15.19
N SER A 573 7.28 1.77 -14.21
CA SER A 573 5.90 1.29 -14.16
C SER A 573 4.95 2.34 -14.75
N LEU A 574 4.23 1.96 -15.78
CA LEU A 574 3.32 2.82 -16.53
C LEU A 574 1.90 2.30 -16.41
N ARG A 575 0.93 3.20 -16.42
CA ARG A 575 -0.47 2.87 -16.69
C ARG A 575 -0.89 3.67 -17.91
N GLU A 576 -1.20 2.98 -19.00
CA GLU A 576 -1.70 3.65 -20.19
C GLU A 576 -3.10 4.23 -19.95
N ARG A 577 -3.28 5.46 -20.42
CA ARG A 577 -4.57 6.15 -20.42
C ARG A 577 -5.46 5.55 -21.50
N LYS A 578 -6.77 5.60 -21.28
CA LYS A 578 -7.74 5.21 -22.31
C LYS A 578 -7.50 6.03 -23.57
N PRO A 579 -7.35 5.38 -24.74
CA PRO A 579 -7.00 6.08 -25.96
C PRO A 579 -8.08 7.03 -26.43
N TRP A 580 -9.34 6.90 -26.02
CA TRP A 580 -10.44 7.75 -26.46
C TRP A 580 -10.92 8.68 -25.35
N HIS A 581 -11.09 9.96 -25.66
CA HIS A 581 -11.72 10.94 -24.78
C HIS A 581 -12.89 11.64 -25.47
N LEU A 582 -13.85 12.06 -24.65
CA LEU A 582 -15.01 12.86 -25.07
C LEU A 582 -15.11 14.04 -24.10
N ASP A 583 -14.84 15.24 -24.60
CA ASP A 583 -14.96 16.48 -23.86
C ASP A 583 -16.16 17.27 -24.37
N PHE A 584 -16.92 17.88 -23.47
CA PHE A 584 -17.99 18.80 -23.83
C PHE A 584 -18.04 19.94 -22.84
N GLY A 585 -18.41 21.12 -23.29
CA GLY A 585 -18.49 22.29 -22.44
C GLY A 585 -19.47 23.32 -22.96
N VAL A 586 -20.10 24.02 -22.02
CA VAL A 586 -21.00 25.14 -22.30
C VAL A 586 -20.45 26.39 -21.61
N GLY A 587 -20.52 27.54 -22.26
CA GLY A 587 -19.99 28.79 -21.74
C GLY A 587 -20.76 30.00 -22.25
N TYR A 588 -20.62 31.14 -21.57
CA TYR A 588 -21.24 32.40 -21.95
C TYR A 588 -20.20 33.52 -21.93
N SER A 589 -20.27 34.41 -22.90
CA SER A 589 -19.41 35.60 -22.96
C SER A 589 -20.17 36.79 -23.54
N ASP A 590 -19.79 37.99 -23.13
CA ASP A 590 -20.42 39.22 -23.61
C ASP A 590 -20.21 39.49 -25.12
N ALA A 591 -19.14 38.94 -25.71
CA ALA A 591 -18.84 39.11 -27.13
C ALA A 591 -19.57 38.12 -28.05
N ASP A 592 -19.60 36.82 -27.69
CA ASP A 592 -20.10 35.74 -28.58
C ASP A 592 -21.38 35.05 -28.07
N GLY A 593 -21.95 35.51 -26.95
CA GLY A 593 -23.12 34.91 -26.32
C GLY A 593 -22.89 33.49 -25.80
N ALA A 594 -23.92 32.65 -25.89
CA ALA A 594 -23.87 31.25 -25.46
C ALA A 594 -23.06 30.39 -26.44
N ARG A 595 -22.21 29.53 -25.89
CA ARG A 595 -21.27 28.66 -26.61
C ARG A 595 -21.42 27.24 -26.10
N ALA A 596 -21.31 26.28 -27.02
CA ALA A 596 -21.19 24.87 -26.71
C ALA A 596 -20.07 24.26 -27.55
N PHE A 597 -19.34 23.30 -27.00
CA PHE A 597 -18.44 22.48 -27.79
C PHE A 597 -18.58 21.01 -27.40
N VAL A 598 -18.31 20.16 -28.37
CA VAL A 598 -18.08 18.73 -28.19
C VAL A 598 -16.79 18.39 -28.93
N GLU A 599 -15.92 17.66 -28.27
CA GLU A 599 -14.67 17.17 -28.81
C GLU A 599 -14.57 15.68 -28.55
N ILE A 600 -14.28 14.94 -29.60
CA ILE A 600 -13.93 13.53 -29.51
C ILE A 600 -12.50 13.39 -30.00
N GLY A 601 -11.67 12.74 -29.21
CA GLY A 601 -10.27 12.55 -29.55
C GLY A 601 -9.79 11.14 -29.26
N HIS A 602 -8.76 10.77 -30.01
CA HIS A 602 -7.98 9.58 -29.79
C HIS A 602 -6.54 9.99 -29.41
N ASP A 603 -6.18 9.85 -28.15
CA ASP A 603 -4.83 9.95 -27.64
C ASP A 603 -4.05 8.68 -27.99
N ASN A 604 -2.80 8.82 -28.42
CA ASN A 604 -1.92 7.70 -28.79
C ASN A 604 -2.32 6.95 -30.09
N VAL A 605 -2.61 7.69 -31.16
CA VAL A 605 -2.89 7.13 -32.49
C VAL A 605 -1.71 6.27 -32.96
N PHE A 606 -1.99 5.02 -33.33
CA PHE A 606 -1.01 4.00 -33.75
C PHE A 606 0.10 3.67 -32.73
N GLY A 607 -0.10 3.97 -31.44
CA GLY A 607 0.88 3.68 -30.39
C GLY A 607 2.09 4.64 -30.38
N THR A 608 1.98 5.80 -31.04
CA THR A 608 3.09 6.75 -31.23
C THR A 608 3.20 7.85 -30.15
N GLY A 609 2.24 7.93 -29.23
CA GLY A 609 2.11 9.05 -28.29
C GLY A 609 1.45 10.31 -28.86
N THR A 610 1.08 10.30 -30.14
CA THR A 610 0.41 11.42 -30.83
C THR A 610 -1.10 11.39 -30.56
N SER A 611 -1.73 12.53 -30.26
CA SER A 611 -3.19 12.66 -30.14
C SER A 611 -3.80 13.21 -31.43
N LEU A 612 -5.00 12.74 -31.79
CA LEU A 612 -5.83 13.30 -32.85
C LEU A 612 -7.19 13.64 -32.26
N SER A 613 -7.68 14.86 -32.42
CA SER A 613 -9.04 15.20 -31.97
C SER A 613 -9.85 15.96 -33.02
N ILE A 614 -11.16 15.73 -32.95
CA ILE A 614 -12.16 16.45 -33.73
C ILE A 614 -12.97 17.26 -32.74
N ARG A 615 -12.84 18.59 -32.83
CA ARG A 615 -13.61 19.52 -32.00
C ARG A 615 -14.61 20.27 -32.87
N GLN A 616 -15.88 20.20 -32.48
CA GLN A 616 -16.95 21.00 -33.04
C GLN A 616 -17.39 22.04 -32.00
N ARG A 617 -17.43 23.32 -32.40
CA ARG A 617 -17.87 24.42 -31.54
C ARG A 617 -19.05 25.14 -32.20
N GLY A 618 -20.13 25.29 -31.45
CA GLY A 618 -21.28 26.10 -31.81
C GLY A 618 -21.36 27.35 -30.93
N SER A 619 -21.67 28.49 -31.56
CA SER A 619 -21.91 29.76 -30.87
C SER A 619 -23.13 30.46 -31.46
N ALA A 620 -23.75 31.35 -30.70
CA ALA A 620 -24.88 32.16 -31.19
C ALA A 620 -24.54 33.03 -32.42
N GLY A 621 -23.26 33.21 -32.75
CA GLY A 621 -22.76 33.94 -33.93
C GLY A 621 -22.27 33.06 -35.11
N GLY A 622 -22.32 31.73 -35.00
CA GLY A 622 -21.90 30.80 -36.06
C GLY A 622 -21.18 29.53 -35.57
N ASP A 623 -21.13 28.51 -36.43
CA ASP A 623 -20.49 27.21 -36.17
C ASP A 623 -19.09 27.14 -36.81
N VAL A 624 -18.12 26.58 -36.07
CA VAL A 624 -16.76 26.34 -36.56
C VAL A 624 -16.33 24.93 -36.19
N THR A 625 -15.92 24.15 -37.19
CA THR A 625 -15.33 22.82 -37.02
C THR A 625 -13.83 22.90 -37.25
N SER A 626 -13.04 22.34 -36.34
CA SER A 626 -11.58 22.30 -36.44
C SER A 626 -11.05 20.90 -36.18
N LEU A 627 -10.03 20.50 -36.95
CA LEU A 627 -9.29 19.25 -36.78
C LEU A 627 -7.90 19.61 -36.23
N ALA A 628 -7.45 18.93 -35.17
CA ALA A 628 -6.18 19.21 -34.50
C ALA A 628 -5.36 17.95 -34.26
#